data_AF-A0A932J8Y2-F1
#
_entry.id   AF-A0A932J8Y2-F1
#
_cell.length_a   1.000
_cell.length_b   1.000
_cell.length_c   1.000
_cell.angle_alpha   90.00
_cell.angle_beta   90.00
_cell.angle_gamma   90.00
#
_symmetry.space_group_name_H-M   'P 1'
#
loop_
_entity.id
_entity.type
_entity.pdbx_description
1 polymer ?
#
loop_
_entity_poly.entity_id
_entity_poly.type
_entity_poly.pdbx_seq_one_letter_code
_entity_poly.pdbx_strand_id
1 'polypeptide(L)'
;GPALVEHFQPTLKILASWREHPNAWVRRVIGVGAHVWAKRSRGAPELERKAGRLLKFLEPMLEEQEMDAVKGIGWGLKTLGKFYPETTTAWLEKQVAQRPNYRALILRKALTYLPAKGRARIARAASR
;
A
#
# COMPACT_ATOMS: atom_id res chain seq x y z
N GLY A 1 11.47 -4.85 6.71
CA GLY A 1 11.47 -3.39 6.94
C GLY A 1 12.79 -2.80 6.51
N PRO A 2 13.87 -2.93 7.31
CA PRO A 2 15.21 -2.43 6.97
C PRO A 2 15.72 -2.88 5.60
N ALA A 3 15.53 -4.15 5.24
CA ALA A 3 15.87 -4.68 3.91
C ALA A 3 15.22 -3.92 2.74
N LEU A 4 13.98 -3.40 2.88
CA LEU A 4 13.37 -2.57 1.83
C LEU A 4 14.06 -1.20 1.70
N VAL A 5 14.67 -0.69 2.76
CA VAL A 5 15.40 0.58 2.75
C VAL A 5 16.73 0.41 2.03
N GLU A 6 17.49 -0.61 2.43
CA GLU A 6 18.87 -0.86 1.96
C GLU A 6 18.91 -1.59 0.60
N HIS A 7 18.01 -2.56 0.41
CA HIS A 7 18.00 -3.48 -0.73
C HIS A 7 16.61 -3.58 -1.35
N PHE A 8 16.06 -2.43 -1.76
CA PHE A 8 14.67 -2.30 -2.21
C PHE A 8 14.24 -3.37 -3.22
N GLN A 9 14.93 -3.47 -4.38
CA GLN A 9 14.53 -4.39 -5.44
C GLN A 9 14.76 -5.87 -5.11
N PRO A 10 15.94 -6.29 -4.59
CA PRO A 10 16.12 -7.65 -4.12
C PRO A 10 15.07 -8.07 -3.08
N THR A 11 14.74 -7.17 -2.15
CA THR A 11 13.74 -7.45 -1.11
C THR A 11 12.35 -7.63 -1.71
N LEU A 12 11.93 -6.81 -2.69
CA LEU A 12 10.64 -7.01 -3.36
C LEU A 12 10.55 -8.36 -4.08
N LYS A 13 11.65 -8.85 -4.67
CA LYS A 13 11.68 -10.18 -5.31
C LYS A 13 11.42 -11.30 -4.30
N ILE A 14 12.06 -11.22 -3.12
CA ILE A 14 11.84 -12.21 -2.04
C ILE A 14 10.40 -12.14 -1.55
N LEU A 15 9.92 -10.94 -1.22
CA LEU A 15 8.57 -10.71 -0.70
C LEU A 15 7.47 -11.10 -1.70
N ALA A 16 7.76 -11.17 -3.00
CA ALA A 16 6.78 -11.54 -4.02
C ALA A 16 6.15 -12.91 -3.73
N SER A 17 6.97 -13.89 -3.33
CA SER A 17 6.54 -15.25 -2.94
C SER A 17 5.72 -15.26 -1.65
N TRP A 18 5.86 -14.25 -0.79
CA TRP A 18 5.18 -14.19 0.50
C TRP A 18 3.74 -13.69 0.38
N ARG A 19 3.33 -13.13 -0.77
CA ARG A 19 1.97 -12.60 -0.96
C ARG A 19 0.90 -13.67 -0.94
N GLU A 20 1.28 -14.91 -1.24
CA GLU A 20 0.37 -16.07 -1.34
C GLU A 20 0.67 -17.11 -0.25
N HIS A 21 1.57 -16.79 0.68
CA HIS A 21 1.97 -17.72 1.73
C HIS A 21 0.76 -18.11 2.61
N PRO A 22 0.57 -19.40 2.97
CA PRO A 22 -0.62 -19.85 3.71
C PRO A 22 -0.77 -19.16 5.07
N ASN A 23 0.34 -18.90 5.76
CA ASN A 23 0.33 -18.17 7.04
C ASN A 23 0.10 -16.65 6.84
N ALA A 24 -1.02 -16.14 7.35
CA ALA A 24 -1.40 -14.73 7.28
C ALA A 24 -0.38 -13.78 7.95
N TRP A 25 0.37 -14.24 8.95
CA TRP A 25 1.43 -13.45 9.57
C TRP A 25 2.59 -13.19 8.62
N VAL A 26 2.92 -14.14 7.76
CA VAL A 26 3.95 -13.96 6.72
C VAL A 26 3.48 -12.92 5.69
N ARG A 27 2.22 -12.99 5.25
CA ARG A 27 1.63 -11.98 4.36
C ARG A 27 1.57 -10.61 5.01
N ARG A 28 1.22 -10.54 6.30
CA ARG A 28 1.18 -9.30 7.10
C ARG A 28 2.53 -8.57 7.13
N VAL A 29 3.65 -9.30 7.18
CA VAL A 29 5.00 -8.71 7.17
C VAL A 29 5.23 -7.82 5.95
N ILE A 30 4.59 -8.10 4.82
CA ILE A 30 4.70 -7.27 3.61
C ILE A 30 4.17 -5.86 3.86
N GLY A 31 2.95 -5.75 4.38
CA GLY A 31 2.33 -4.45 4.71
C GLY A 31 3.07 -3.70 5.82
N VAL A 32 3.55 -4.41 6.84
CA VAL A 32 4.39 -3.85 7.91
C VAL A 32 5.75 -3.38 7.36
N GLY A 33 6.33 -4.14 6.43
CA GLY A 33 7.55 -3.75 5.73
C GLY A 33 7.37 -2.45 4.96
N ALA A 34 6.27 -2.32 4.23
CA ALA A 34 5.91 -1.08 3.53
C ALA A 34 5.69 0.09 4.50
N HIS A 35 5.06 -0.14 5.65
CA HIS A 35 4.90 0.85 6.71
C HIS A 35 6.26 1.39 7.20
N VAL A 36 7.20 0.49 7.50
CA VAL A 36 8.54 0.84 7.95
C VAL A 36 9.30 1.60 6.86
N TRP A 37 9.26 1.12 5.61
CA TRP A 37 9.93 1.78 4.49
C TRP A 37 9.42 3.21 4.31
N ALA A 38 8.10 3.40 4.28
CA ALA A 38 7.48 4.72 4.11
C ALA A 38 7.91 5.69 5.23
N LYS A 39 7.93 5.25 6.50
CA LYS A 39 8.43 6.06 7.63
C LYS A 39 9.89 6.48 7.48
N ARG A 40 10.74 5.61 6.93
CA ARG A 40 12.18 5.89 6.75
C ARG A 40 12.44 6.78 5.54
N SER A 41 11.63 6.62 4.48
CA SER A 41 11.71 7.46 3.28
C SER A 41 11.26 8.92 3.51
N ARG A 42 10.38 9.15 4.50
CA ARG A 42 9.90 10.48 4.92
C ARG A 42 9.36 11.38 3.79
N GLY A 43 8.90 10.81 2.69
CA GLY A 43 8.39 11.59 1.55
C GLY A 43 9.48 12.21 0.68
N ALA A 44 10.73 11.73 0.79
CA ALA A 44 11.83 12.23 -0.01
C ALA A 44 11.52 12.09 -1.52
N PRO A 45 11.61 13.18 -2.32
CA PRO A 45 11.20 13.19 -3.72
C PRO A 45 11.93 12.15 -4.58
N GLU A 46 13.22 11.94 -4.33
CA GLU A 46 14.05 10.96 -5.06
C GLU A 46 13.59 9.51 -4.84
N LEU A 47 12.81 9.25 -3.78
CA LEU A 47 12.24 7.94 -3.47
C LEU A 47 10.80 7.76 -3.99
N GLU A 48 10.20 8.77 -4.62
CA GLU A 48 8.82 8.69 -5.10
C GLU A 48 8.62 7.55 -6.12
N ARG A 49 9.59 7.34 -7.02
CA ARG A 49 9.56 6.20 -7.95
C ARG A 49 9.54 4.85 -7.22
N LYS A 50 10.23 4.73 -6.07
CA LYS A 50 10.18 3.54 -5.22
C LYS A 50 8.83 3.40 -4.51
N ALA A 51 8.24 4.50 -4.05
CA ALA A 51 6.89 4.50 -3.48
C ALA A 51 5.86 3.97 -4.49
N GLY A 52 5.92 4.45 -5.75
CA GLY A 52 5.07 3.94 -6.83
C GLY A 52 5.27 2.45 -7.11
N ARG A 53 6.51 1.96 -7.11
CA ARG A 53 6.82 0.52 -7.25
C ARG A 53 6.27 -0.30 -6.09
N LEU A 54 6.36 0.21 -4.87
CA LEU A 54 5.83 -0.46 -3.68
C LEU A 54 4.29 -0.51 -3.69
N LEU A 55 3.62 0.56 -4.11
CA LEU A 55 2.17 0.56 -4.31
C LEU A 55 1.74 -0.48 -5.35
N LYS A 56 2.40 -0.51 -6.52
CA LYS A 56 2.15 -1.53 -7.55
C LYS A 56 2.41 -2.95 -7.03
N PHE A 57 3.44 -3.14 -6.21
CA PHE A 57 3.75 -4.43 -5.62
C PHE A 57 2.66 -4.94 -4.66
N LEU A 58 2.07 -4.03 -3.87
CA LEU A 58 0.99 -4.32 -2.93
C LEU A 58 -0.37 -4.55 -3.61
N GLU A 59 -0.48 -4.24 -4.90
CA GLU A 59 -1.76 -4.26 -5.63
C GLU A 59 -2.55 -5.55 -5.50
N PRO A 60 -1.98 -6.76 -5.67
CA PRO A 60 -2.75 -8.00 -5.52
C PRO A 60 -3.26 -8.25 -4.10
N MET A 61 -2.63 -7.61 -3.10
CA MET A 61 -3.01 -7.78 -1.70
C MET A 61 -4.20 -6.90 -1.29
N LEU A 62 -4.72 -6.04 -2.17
CA LEU A 62 -5.94 -5.26 -1.89
C LEU A 62 -7.17 -6.14 -1.65
N GLU A 63 -7.14 -7.35 -2.19
CA GLU A 63 -8.21 -8.34 -2.10
C GLU A 63 -8.08 -9.25 -0.88
N GLU A 64 -7.02 -9.14 -0.07
CA GLU A 64 -6.76 -9.99 1.11
C GLU A 64 -7.98 -10.12 2.06
N GLN A 65 -8.31 -11.34 2.47
CA GLN A 65 -9.41 -11.62 3.41
C GLN A 65 -8.94 -11.72 4.86
N GLU A 66 -7.73 -12.20 5.11
CA GLU A 66 -7.28 -12.50 6.47
C GLU A 66 -7.01 -11.21 7.24
N MET A 67 -7.74 -11.03 8.33
CA MET A 67 -7.81 -9.76 9.06
C MET A 67 -6.44 -9.27 9.56
N ASP A 68 -5.54 -10.18 9.92
CA ASP A 68 -4.20 -9.81 10.32
C ASP A 68 -3.35 -9.29 9.16
N ALA A 69 -3.46 -9.89 7.98
CA ALA A 69 -2.79 -9.39 6.79
C ALA A 69 -3.41 -8.07 6.31
N VAL A 70 -4.74 -7.97 6.28
CA VAL A 70 -5.51 -6.75 5.97
C VAL A 70 -5.02 -5.55 6.79
N LYS A 71 -4.88 -5.69 8.11
CA LYS A 71 -4.41 -4.61 9.00
C LYS A 71 -2.98 -4.20 8.66
N GLY A 72 -2.11 -5.16 8.36
CA GLY A 72 -0.73 -4.89 7.93
C GLY A 72 -0.68 -4.06 6.65
N ILE A 73 -1.42 -4.48 5.62
CA ILE A 73 -1.50 -3.79 4.32
C ILE A 73 -2.08 -2.38 4.51
N GLY A 74 -3.18 -2.26 5.26
CA GLY A 74 -3.80 -0.98 5.58
C GLY A 74 -2.83 -0.01 6.30
N TRP A 75 -1.96 -0.50 7.19
CA TRP A 75 -0.94 0.34 7.82
C TRP A 75 0.14 0.81 6.85
N GLY A 76 0.56 -0.06 5.92
CA GLY A 76 1.46 0.30 4.83
C GLY A 76 0.88 1.44 3.98
N LEU A 77 -0.32 1.24 3.43
CA LEU A 77 -0.99 2.22 2.57
C LEU A 77 -1.31 3.52 3.30
N LYS A 78 -1.78 3.45 4.56
CA LYS A 78 -1.98 4.65 5.39
C LYS A 78 -0.73 5.54 5.43
N THR A 79 0.43 4.91 5.49
CA THR A 79 1.70 5.60 5.72
C THR A 79 2.31 6.08 4.41
N LEU A 80 2.15 5.32 3.34
CA LEU A 80 2.41 5.79 1.98
C LEU A 80 1.53 6.99 1.65
N GLY A 81 0.24 6.97 1.99
CA GLY A 81 -0.65 8.12 1.82
C GLY A 81 -0.25 9.35 2.64
N LYS A 82 0.38 9.16 3.80
CA LYS A 82 0.92 10.27 4.61
C LYS A 82 2.12 10.94 3.94
N PHE A 83 3.07 10.14 3.41
CA PHE A 83 4.36 10.66 2.92
C PHE A 83 4.40 10.90 1.41
N TYR A 84 3.55 10.21 0.65
CA TYR A 84 3.43 10.30 -0.81
C TYR A 84 1.94 10.42 -1.19
N PRO A 85 1.24 11.50 -0.76
CA PRO A 85 -0.20 11.63 -0.90
C PRO A 85 -0.70 11.62 -2.35
N GLU A 86 -0.04 12.36 -3.26
CA GLU A 86 -0.48 12.43 -4.65
C GLU A 86 -0.24 11.11 -5.39
N THR A 87 0.95 10.52 -5.25
CA THR A 87 1.28 9.20 -5.83
C THR A 87 0.33 8.11 -5.30
N THR A 88 0.02 8.11 -4.00
CA THR A 88 -0.93 7.15 -3.40
C THR A 88 -2.36 7.40 -3.88
N THR A 89 -2.77 8.67 -4.00
CA THR A 89 -4.11 9.04 -4.49
C THR A 89 -4.32 8.60 -5.93
N ALA A 90 -3.38 8.93 -6.82
CA ALA A 90 -3.46 8.57 -8.23
C ALA A 90 -3.47 7.05 -8.44
N TRP A 91 -2.74 6.31 -7.59
CA TRP A 91 -2.79 4.85 -7.61
C TRP A 91 -4.14 4.31 -7.11
N LEU A 92 -4.60 4.74 -5.93
CA LEU A 92 -5.88 4.29 -5.36
C LEU A 92 -7.07 4.59 -6.28
N GLU A 93 -7.09 5.75 -6.93
CA GLU A 93 -8.13 6.13 -7.90
C GLU A 93 -8.26 5.09 -9.02
N LYS A 94 -7.14 4.58 -9.54
CA LYS A 94 -7.14 3.50 -10.54
C LYS A 94 -7.62 2.19 -9.95
N GLN A 95 -7.18 1.85 -8.75
CA GLN A 95 -7.52 0.56 -8.12
C GLN A 95 -9.00 0.44 -7.82
N VAL A 96 -9.62 1.49 -7.27
CA VAL A 96 -11.04 1.43 -6.92
C VAL A 96 -11.95 1.39 -8.15
N ALA A 97 -11.51 1.97 -9.28
CA ALA A 97 -12.24 1.90 -10.54
C ALA A 97 -12.08 0.55 -11.27
N GLN A 98 -10.97 -0.16 -11.06
CA GLN A 98 -10.64 -1.38 -11.81
C GLN A 98 -10.89 -2.68 -11.02
N ARG A 99 -10.96 -2.61 -9.69
CA ARG A 99 -11.02 -3.79 -8.82
C ARG A 99 -12.20 -3.69 -7.86
N PRO A 100 -13.38 -4.25 -8.17
CA PRO A 100 -14.53 -4.17 -7.26
C PRO A 100 -14.32 -4.94 -5.94
N ASN A 101 -13.38 -5.89 -5.90
CA ASN A 101 -13.19 -6.81 -4.77
C ASN A 101 -12.21 -6.34 -3.68
N TYR A 102 -11.71 -5.10 -3.73
CA TYR A 102 -10.82 -4.61 -2.67
C TYR A 102 -11.51 -4.65 -1.30
N ARG A 103 -10.74 -4.85 -0.23
CA ARG A 103 -11.30 -4.74 1.12
C ARG A 103 -11.50 -3.29 1.54
N ALA A 104 -12.76 -2.95 1.84
CA ALA A 104 -13.16 -1.63 2.33
C ALA A 104 -12.34 -1.16 3.56
N LEU A 105 -11.93 -2.09 4.44
CA LEU A 105 -11.07 -1.77 5.57
C LEU A 105 -9.68 -1.28 5.15
N ILE A 106 -9.07 -1.90 4.13
CA ILE A 106 -7.79 -1.48 3.57
C ILE A 106 -7.92 -0.07 3.01
N LEU A 107 -8.95 0.17 2.20
CA LEU A 107 -9.24 1.48 1.62
C LEU A 107 -9.42 2.54 2.72
N ARG A 108 -10.30 2.29 3.70
CA ARG A 108 -10.55 3.20 4.83
C ARG A 108 -9.26 3.58 5.57
N LYS A 109 -8.34 2.62 5.77
CA LYS A 109 -7.04 2.91 6.39
C LYS A 109 -6.13 3.72 5.47
N ALA A 110 -6.08 3.41 4.17
CA ALA A 110 -5.28 4.16 3.20
C ALA A 110 -5.68 5.64 3.13
N LEU A 111 -6.98 5.94 3.25
CA LEU A 111 -7.52 7.31 3.20
C LEU A 111 -7.23 8.17 4.44
N THR A 112 -6.73 7.59 5.54
CA THR A 112 -6.66 8.25 6.87
C THR A 112 -5.90 9.59 6.85
N TYR A 113 -4.79 9.68 6.10
CA TYR A 113 -3.96 10.89 6.04
C TYR A 113 -4.04 11.61 4.69
N LEU A 114 -4.87 11.13 3.75
CA LEU A 114 -4.97 11.77 2.45
C LEU A 114 -5.70 13.13 2.55
N PRO A 115 -5.24 14.15 1.82
CA PRO A 115 -5.96 15.42 1.70
C PRO A 115 -7.42 15.22 1.26
N ALA A 116 -8.31 16.12 1.65
CA ALA A 116 -9.74 16.03 1.31
C ALA A 116 -9.97 15.93 -0.21
N LYS A 117 -9.21 16.70 -1.01
CA LYS A 117 -9.25 16.65 -2.48
C LYS A 117 -8.92 15.26 -3.01
N GLY A 118 -7.90 14.58 -2.44
CA GLY A 118 -7.54 13.22 -2.82
C GLY A 118 -8.60 12.19 -2.44
N ARG A 119 -9.17 12.30 -1.23
CA ARG A 119 -10.29 11.44 -0.79
C ARG A 119 -11.51 11.58 -1.70
N ALA A 120 -11.86 12.79 -2.10
CA ALA A 120 -12.99 13.05 -3.00
C ALA A 120 -12.77 12.48 -4.41
N ARG A 121 -11.53 12.53 -4.93
CA ARG A 121 -11.17 11.89 -6.22
C ARG A 121 -11.41 10.38 -6.18
N ILE A 122 -10.89 9.72 -5.14
CA ILE A 122 -11.02 8.28 -4.96
C ILE A 122 -12.50 7.88 -4.78
N ALA A 123 -13.26 8.63 -3.99
CA ALA A 123 -14.69 8.38 -3.81
C ALA A 123 -15.46 8.44 -5.15
N ARG A 124 -15.20 9.46 -5.98
CA ARG A 124 -15.82 9.56 -7.31
C ARG A 124 -15.45 8.41 -8.23
N ALA A 125 -14.21 7.92 -8.16
CA ALA A 125 -13.76 6.80 -8.97
C ALA A 125 -14.37 5.47 -8.52
N ALA A 126 -14.66 5.29 -7.22
CA ALA A 126 -15.31 4.10 -6.68
C ALA A 126 -16.84 4.04 -6.98
N SER A 127 -17.44 5.14 -7.42
CA SER A 127 -18.87 5.22 -7.77
C SER A 127 -19.15 5.10 -9.27
N ARG A 128 -18.12 4.84 -10.09
CA ARG A 128 -18.23 4.61 -11.53
C ARG A 128 -18.16 3.12 -11.80
#